data_AF-A0A7W8E5P9-F1
#
_entry.id   AF-A0A7W8E5P9-F1
#
_cell.length_a   1.000
_cell.length_b   1.000
_cell.length_c   1.000
_cell.angle_alpha   90.00
_cell.angle_beta   90.00
_cell.angle_gamma   90.00
#
_symmetry.space_group_name_H-M   'P 1'
#
loop_
_entity.id
_entity.type
_entity.pdbx_description
1 polymer ?
#
loop_
_entity_poly.entity_id
_entity_poly.type
_entity_poly.pdbx_seq_one_letter_code
_entity_poly.pdbx_strand_id
1 'polypeptide(L)'
;MLSTKKTLFPVSRLEREQTIYRVLQILLKLRHIGAFVQNLTSSPQSQIMSLELRFWQARTLALATELGVADHLAEGPLDVTELANRTKTNASALFRLLRALESIGIFLQVSPRVFVNTEISEYLRQDVKRSQRPWIMHALSMGHGPCEAWNYLDYSVRTAEASLQEVYGFDIWELFRRKPESNMYFNDAMRAATQAMTSAVTVAYDWSRFAVIADIGGGIGTQLVSILEASPSSTGILFDQAHVVSIPAIDARIEVINGDFFKAVPEGADAYLLRFVLHDWDDSKALAILA
;
A
#
# COMPACT_ATOMS: atom_id res chain seq x y z
N MET A 1 37.31 37.85 52.98
CA MET A 1 37.64 36.55 52.37
C MET A 1 36.45 35.61 52.58
N LEU A 2 35.76 35.20 51.52
CA LEU A 2 35.16 33.88 51.35
C LEU A 2 34.54 33.82 49.94
N SER A 3 35.23 33.11 49.06
CA SER A 3 34.87 32.84 47.67
C SER A 3 34.17 31.49 47.60
N THR A 4 32.92 31.45 47.18
CA THR A 4 32.20 30.21 46.87
C THR A 4 32.27 29.95 45.37
N LYS A 5 33.21 29.09 44.95
CA LYS A 5 33.22 28.47 43.62
C LYS A 5 32.05 27.48 43.51
N LYS A 6 31.10 27.73 42.60
CA LYS A 6 30.14 26.72 42.12
C LYS A 6 30.82 25.86 41.05
N THR A 7 31.06 24.60 41.38
CA THR A 7 31.49 23.54 40.44
C THR A 7 30.30 23.10 39.59
N LEU A 8 30.33 23.36 38.28
CA LEU A 8 29.44 22.70 37.32
C LEU A 8 30.03 21.31 37.00
N PHE A 9 29.27 20.26 37.29
CA PHE A 9 29.58 18.91 36.82
C PHE A 9 29.14 18.75 35.35
N PRO A 10 29.97 18.17 34.46
CA PRO A 10 29.56 17.90 33.09
C PRO A 10 28.58 16.73 33.04
N VAL A 11 27.39 16.97 32.49
CA VAL A 11 26.39 15.92 32.18
C VAL A 11 27.04 14.87 31.27
N SER A 12 26.82 13.59 31.57
CA SER A 12 27.44 12.48 30.83
C SER A 12 26.88 12.36 29.41
N ARG A 13 27.67 11.79 28.49
CA ARG A 13 27.25 11.58 27.08
C ARG A 13 25.98 10.71 26.99
N LEU A 14 25.86 9.72 27.86
CA LEU A 14 24.70 8.82 27.95
C LEU A 14 23.42 9.55 28.38
N GLU A 15 23.51 10.49 29.32
CA GLU A 15 22.35 11.29 29.75
C GLU A 15 21.89 12.27 28.66
N ARG A 16 22.82 12.81 27.85
CA ARG A 16 22.48 13.60 26.66
C ARG A 16 21.77 12.75 25.60
N GLU A 17 22.26 11.55 25.31
CA GLU A 17 21.66 10.64 24.33
C GLU A 17 20.27 10.15 24.78
N GLN A 18 20.07 9.83 26.06
CA GLN A 18 18.76 9.48 26.61
C GLN A 18 17.76 10.65 26.60
N THR A 19 18.25 11.87 26.83
CA THR A 19 17.41 13.08 26.76
C THR A 19 16.99 13.37 25.32
N ILE A 20 17.90 13.24 24.35
CA ILE A 20 17.60 13.37 22.92
C ILE A 20 16.59 12.31 22.48
N TYR A 21 16.73 11.06 22.93
CA TYR A 21 15.78 9.99 22.63
C TYR A 21 14.39 10.26 23.23
N ARG A 22 14.30 10.75 24.47
CA ARG A 22 13.02 11.16 25.08
C ARG A 22 12.38 12.34 24.35
N VAL A 23 13.16 13.34 23.95
CA VAL A 23 12.68 14.48 23.17
C VAL A 23 12.20 14.03 21.78
N LEU A 24 12.92 13.15 21.09
CA LEU A 24 12.49 12.56 19.82
C LEU A 24 11.21 11.75 19.96
N GLN A 25 11.09 10.92 21.01
CA GLN A 25 9.85 10.16 21.28
C GLN A 25 8.66 11.06 21.63
N ILE A 26 8.89 12.19 22.31
CA ILE A 26 7.87 13.22 22.55
C ILE A 26 7.50 13.93 21.26
N LEU A 27 8.46 14.32 20.41
CA LEU A 27 8.22 14.95 19.11
C LEU A 27 7.48 14.01 18.14
N LEU A 28 7.79 12.72 18.16
CA LEU A 28 7.09 11.69 17.38
C LEU A 28 5.65 11.46 17.89
N LYS A 29 5.43 11.43 19.21
CA LYS A 29 4.07 11.41 19.80
C LYS A 29 3.27 12.68 19.50
N LEU A 30 3.93 13.85 19.47
CA LEU A 30 3.33 15.13 19.09
C LEU A 30 2.98 15.20 17.59
N ARG A 31 3.67 14.45 16.72
CA ARG A 31 3.39 14.39 15.28
C ARG A 31 2.05 13.70 14.98
N HIS A 32 1.66 12.69 15.77
CA HIS A 32 0.33 12.05 15.69
C HIS A 32 -0.78 12.90 16.32
N ILE A 33 -0.44 13.70 17.34
CA ILE A 33 -1.34 14.73 17.89
C ILE A 33 -1.54 15.87 16.88
N GLY A 34 -0.54 16.20 16.05
CA GLY A 34 -0.60 17.29 15.09
C GLY A 34 -1.70 17.18 14.04
N ALA A 35 -1.94 16.01 13.46
CA ALA A 35 -3.04 15.80 12.50
C ALA A 35 -4.43 15.85 13.17
N PHE A 36 -4.55 15.36 14.40
CA PHE A 36 -5.77 15.43 15.20
C PHE A 36 -6.05 16.85 15.72
N VAL A 37 -5.01 17.59 16.13
CA VAL A 37 -5.09 18.99 16.59
C VAL A 37 -5.24 19.98 15.44
N GLN A 38 -4.68 19.71 14.25
CA GLN A 38 -4.97 20.51 13.06
C GLN A 38 -6.45 20.43 12.68
N ASN A 39 -7.08 19.26 12.77
CA ASN A 39 -8.53 19.15 12.56
C ASN A 39 -9.34 19.88 13.65
N LEU A 40 -8.86 19.95 14.89
CA LEU A 40 -9.55 20.67 15.97
C LEU A 40 -9.35 22.19 15.96
N THR A 41 -8.34 22.70 15.23
CA THR A 41 -8.00 24.14 15.18
C THR A 41 -8.28 24.80 13.82
N SER A 42 -8.54 24.02 12.78
CA SER A 42 -8.93 24.55 11.47
C SER A 42 -10.43 24.85 11.43
N SER A 43 -10.80 25.96 10.79
CA SER A 43 -12.21 26.30 10.58
C SER A 43 -12.89 25.22 9.72
N PRO A 44 -14.22 25.02 9.84
CA PRO A 44 -14.96 24.11 8.97
C PRO A 44 -14.70 24.36 7.48
N GLN A 45 -14.52 25.62 7.07
CA GLN A 45 -14.16 26.01 5.71
C GLN A 45 -12.79 25.45 5.30
N SER A 46 -11.77 25.56 6.18
CA SER A 46 -10.44 25.00 5.92
C SER A 46 -10.46 23.47 5.84
N GLN A 47 -11.31 22.80 6.63
CA GLN A 47 -11.47 21.35 6.54
C GLN A 47 -12.04 20.94 5.18
N ILE A 48 -13.07 21.63 4.68
CA ILE A 48 -13.64 21.37 3.34
C ILE A 48 -12.59 21.58 2.25
N MET A 49 -11.88 22.71 2.26
CA MET A 49 -10.83 22.99 1.28
C MET A 49 -9.69 21.94 1.34
N SER A 50 -9.41 21.38 2.52
CA SER A 50 -8.39 20.33 2.65
C SER A 50 -8.73 19.05 1.88
N LEU A 51 -10.02 18.75 1.64
CA LEU A 51 -10.44 17.57 0.90
C LEU A 51 -10.12 17.70 -0.60
N GLU A 52 -10.35 18.87 -1.18
CA GLU A 52 -9.95 19.18 -2.57
C GLU A 52 -8.42 19.05 -2.73
N LEU A 53 -7.67 19.62 -1.78
CA LEU A 53 -6.20 19.51 -1.78
C LEU A 53 -5.74 18.05 -1.72
N ARG A 54 -6.39 17.19 -0.93
CA ARG A 54 -6.07 15.76 -0.85
C ARG A 54 -6.28 15.04 -2.19
N PHE A 55 -7.32 15.41 -2.94
CA PHE A 55 -7.52 14.87 -4.29
C PHE A 55 -6.35 15.24 -5.21
N TRP A 56 -5.95 16.52 -5.24
CA TRP A 56 -4.79 16.93 -6.05
C TRP A 56 -3.49 16.29 -5.60
N GLN A 57 -3.27 16.17 -4.28
CA GLN A 57 -2.11 15.47 -3.72
C GLN A 57 -2.06 14.01 -4.19
N ALA A 58 -3.17 13.28 -4.10
CA ALA A 58 -3.27 11.90 -4.58
C ALA A 58 -2.96 11.79 -6.08
N ARG A 59 -3.51 12.69 -6.91
CA ARG A 59 -3.23 12.73 -8.36
C ARG A 59 -1.76 13.04 -8.67
N THR A 60 -1.15 13.97 -7.94
CA THR A 60 0.28 14.30 -8.13
C THR A 60 1.19 13.16 -7.70
N LEU A 61 0.85 12.46 -6.62
CA LEU A 61 1.58 11.28 -6.16
C LEU A 61 1.51 10.17 -7.20
N ALA A 62 0.32 9.87 -7.72
CA ALA A 62 0.12 8.87 -8.77
C ALA A 62 1.00 9.17 -9.98
N LEU A 63 0.99 10.40 -10.49
CA LEU A 63 1.81 10.78 -11.64
C LEU A 63 3.31 10.70 -11.34
N ALA A 64 3.79 11.12 -10.16
CA ALA A 64 5.21 10.95 -9.81
C ALA A 64 5.63 9.48 -9.75
N THR A 65 4.74 8.62 -9.26
CA THR A 65 4.92 7.18 -9.25
C THR A 65 4.95 6.63 -10.68
N GLU A 66 3.97 6.94 -11.53
CA GLU A 66 3.94 6.54 -12.95
C GLU A 66 5.24 6.90 -13.67
N LEU A 67 5.72 8.13 -13.46
CA LEU A 67 6.96 8.65 -14.06
C LEU A 67 8.24 8.02 -13.49
N GLY A 68 8.17 7.22 -12.42
CA GLY A 68 9.34 6.59 -11.81
C GLY A 68 10.30 7.59 -11.17
N VAL A 69 9.78 8.72 -10.67
CA VAL A 69 10.63 9.79 -10.09
C VAL A 69 11.50 9.25 -8.96
N ALA A 70 10.91 8.45 -8.06
CA ALA A 70 11.63 7.89 -6.92
C ALA A 70 12.73 6.91 -7.35
N ASP A 71 12.51 6.16 -8.43
CA ASP A 71 13.50 5.25 -9.01
C ASP A 71 14.68 6.04 -9.58
N HIS A 72 14.42 7.13 -10.29
CA HIS A 72 15.49 7.99 -10.82
C HIS A 72 16.32 8.68 -9.74
N LEU A 73 15.74 8.91 -8.56
CA LEU A 73 16.40 9.51 -7.39
C LEU A 73 17.11 8.49 -6.49
N ALA A 74 17.06 7.19 -6.80
CA ALA A 74 17.61 6.13 -5.96
C ALA A 74 19.13 6.24 -5.74
N GLU A 75 19.86 6.77 -6.73
CA GLU A 75 21.32 6.93 -6.66
C GLU A 75 21.76 8.28 -6.05
N GLY A 76 20.80 9.17 -5.75
CA GLY A 76 21.07 10.44 -5.08
C GLY A 76 20.35 11.65 -5.70
N PRO A 77 20.77 12.87 -5.30
CA PRO A 77 20.13 14.10 -5.72
C PRO A 77 20.21 14.36 -7.23
N LEU A 78 19.12 14.80 -7.84
CA LEU A 78 19.09 15.21 -9.25
C LEU A 78 18.45 16.58 -9.43
N ASP A 79 19.01 17.38 -10.36
CA ASP A 79 18.35 18.59 -10.86
C ASP A 79 17.09 18.21 -11.65
N VAL A 80 16.05 19.03 -11.52
CA VAL A 80 14.77 18.79 -12.20
C VAL A 80 14.88 18.75 -13.72
N THR A 81 15.86 19.41 -14.33
CA THR A 81 16.11 19.36 -15.77
C THR A 81 16.54 17.95 -16.18
N GLU A 82 17.42 17.32 -15.39
CA GLU A 82 17.85 15.95 -15.61
C GLU A 82 16.72 14.95 -15.36
N LEU A 83 15.96 15.12 -14.27
CA LEU A 83 14.76 14.31 -14.03
C LEU A 83 13.75 14.43 -15.16
N ALA A 84 13.54 15.64 -15.69
CA ALA A 84 12.62 15.87 -16.79
C ALA A 84 13.07 15.19 -18.08
N ASN A 85 14.38 15.16 -18.37
CA ASN A 85 14.92 14.41 -19.50
C ASN A 85 14.66 12.90 -19.35
N ARG A 86 14.94 12.34 -18.16
CA ARG A 86 14.75 10.90 -17.89
C ARG A 86 13.28 10.48 -17.98
N THR A 87 12.40 11.31 -17.44
CA THR A 87 10.94 11.07 -17.40
C THR A 87 10.22 11.52 -18.67
N LYS A 88 10.93 12.14 -19.63
CA LYS A 88 10.37 12.72 -20.86
C LYS A 88 9.25 13.75 -20.59
N THR A 89 9.47 14.61 -19.60
CA THR A 89 8.52 15.65 -19.18
C THR A 89 9.08 17.05 -19.39
N ASN A 90 8.22 18.07 -19.23
CA ASN A 90 8.68 19.45 -19.21
C ASN A 90 9.26 19.80 -17.83
N ALA A 91 10.49 20.30 -17.79
CA ALA A 91 11.20 20.61 -16.54
C ALA A 91 10.48 21.62 -15.63
N SER A 92 9.78 22.62 -16.20
CA SER A 92 9.03 23.60 -15.39
C SER A 92 7.75 22.97 -14.81
N ALA A 93 7.07 22.13 -15.58
CA ALA A 93 5.89 21.40 -15.10
C ALA A 93 6.27 20.37 -14.02
N LEU A 94 7.30 19.55 -14.27
CA LEU A 94 7.79 18.58 -13.29
C LEU A 94 8.24 19.28 -12.01
N PHE A 95 8.93 20.42 -12.12
CA PHE A 95 9.34 21.20 -10.94
C PHE A 95 8.15 21.60 -10.06
N ARG A 96 7.06 22.08 -10.65
CA ARG A 96 5.85 22.45 -9.89
C ARG A 96 5.22 21.23 -9.21
N LEU A 97 5.18 20.08 -9.90
CA LEU A 97 4.69 18.83 -9.32
C LEU A 97 5.55 18.38 -8.13
N LEU A 98 6.87 18.37 -8.28
CA LEU A 98 7.79 17.99 -7.20
C LEU A 98 7.73 18.96 -6.03
N ARG A 99 7.53 20.26 -6.27
CA ARG A 99 7.30 21.25 -5.20
C ARG A 99 5.98 21.02 -4.45
N ALA A 100 4.92 20.60 -5.14
CA ALA A 100 3.67 20.23 -4.47
C ALA A 100 3.88 19.02 -3.54
N LEU A 101 4.59 18.00 -4.03
CA LEU A 101 4.91 16.79 -3.26
C LEU A 101 5.94 17.03 -2.14
N GLU A 102 6.85 17.98 -2.33
CA GLU A 102 7.77 18.46 -1.29
C GLU A 102 7.01 19.10 -0.12
N SER A 103 5.98 19.90 -0.41
CA SER A 103 5.20 20.59 0.63
C SER A 103 4.49 19.64 1.61
N ILE A 104 4.29 18.39 1.21
CA ILE A 104 3.72 17.31 2.03
C ILE A 104 4.74 16.24 2.43
N GLY A 105 6.03 16.48 2.18
CA GLY A 105 7.14 15.65 2.63
C GLY A 105 7.36 14.35 1.85
N ILE A 106 6.83 14.22 0.62
CA ILE A 106 7.08 13.04 -0.22
C ILE A 106 8.51 13.11 -0.79
N PHE A 107 8.89 14.21 -1.43
CA PHE A 107 10.26 14.47 -1.88
C PHE A 107 10.87 15.62 -1.09
N LEU A 108 12.18 15.84 -1.20
CA LEU A 108 12.84 16.98 -0.56
C LEU A 108 13.69 17.74 -1.56
N GLN A 109 13.55 19.06 -1.59
CA GLN A 109 14.42 19.93 -2.36
C GLN A 109 15.64 20.34 -1.51
N VAL A 110 16.83 19.83 -1.86
CA VAL A 110 18.07 20.05 -1.05
C VAL A 110 18.87 21.28 -1.48
N SER A 111 18.66 21.75 -2.71
CA SER A 111 19.19 23.01 -3.23
C SER A 111 18.28 23.51 -4.37
N PRO A 112 18.47 24.73 -4.93
CA PRO A 112 17.59 25.24 -5.98
C PRO A 112 17.39 24.23 -7.12
N ARG A 113 16.15 23.73 -7.27
CA ARG A 113 15.72 22.78 -8.29
C ARG A 113 16.33 21.37 -8.22
N VAL A 114 17.06 21.04 -7.16
CA VAL A 114 17.62 19.69 -6.94
C VAL A 114 16.82 18.94 -5.89
N PHE A 115 16.34 17.74 -6.24
CA PHE A 115 15.49 16.92 -5.38
C PHE A 115 16.20 15.62 -4.97
N VAL A 116 15.81 15.10 -3.81
CA VAL A 116 16.18 13.78 -3.29
C VAL A 116 14.92 13.03 -2.85
N ASN A 117 15.05 11.71 -2.74
CA ASN A 117 14.06 10.91 -2.02
C ASN A 117 14.05 11.25 -0.52
N THR A 118 12.87 11.19 0.07
CA THR A 118 12.68 11.12 1.53
C THR A 118 12.47 9.67 1.94
N GLU A 119 12.44 9.41 3.26
CA GLU A 119 12.01 8.11 3.78
C GLU A 119 10.65 7.65 3.25
N ILE A 120 9.74 8.58 2.88
CA ILE A 120 8.43 8.25 2.33
C ILE A 120 8.53 7.88 0.85
N SER A 121 9.21 8.69 0.02
CA SER A 121 9.29 8.40 -1.42
C SER A 121 10.18 7.20 -1.73
N GLU A 122 11.07 6.78 -0.83
CA GLU A 122 11.78 5.50 -0.95
C GLU A 122 10.82 4.32 -1.11
N TYR A 123 9.65 4.35 -0.47
CA TYR A 123 8.61 3.33 -0.65
C TYR A 123 7.90 3.38 -2.00
N LEU A 124 8.14 4.39 -2.85
CA LEU A 124 7.60 4.45 -4.21
C LEU A 124 8.54 3.81 -5.25
N ARG A 125 9.74 3.41 -4.85
CA ARG A 125 10.67 2.70 -5.72
C ARG A 125 10.18 1.29 -6.01
N GLN A 126 10.49 0.77 -7.20
CA GLN A 126 10.13 -0.59 -7.59
C GLN A 126 11.04 -1.66 -6.96
N ASP A 127 12.27 -1.30 -6.61
CA ASP A 127 13.33 -2.24 -6.20
C ASP A 127 13.42 -2.47 -4.68
N VAL A 128 12.47 -1.92 -3.91
CA VAL A 128 12.42 -2.07 -2.45
C VAL A 128 11.38 -3.10 -2.02
N LYS A 129 11.74 -3.96 -1.06
CA LYS A 129 10.91 -5.09 -0.59
C LYS A 129 9.49 -4.70 -0.16
N ARG A 130 9.30 -3.50 0.39
CA ARG A 130 8.01 -3.01 0.93
C ARG A 130 7.37 -1.92 0.07
N SER A 131 7.68 -1.92 -1.22
CA SER A 131 7.18 -0.90 -2.14
C SER A 131 5.67 -0.73 -2.06
N GLN A 132 5.23 0.53 -1.99
CA GLN A 132 3.82 0.95 -2.11
C GLN A 132 3.47 1.36 -3.54
N ARG A 133 4.45 1.34 -4.47
CA ARG A 133 4.23 1.62 -5.89
C ARG A 133 3.05 0.83 -6.46
N PRO A 134 2.94 -0.51 -6.28
CA PRO A 134 1.82 -1.26 -6.85
C PRO A 134 0.46 -0.77 -6.37
N TRP A 135 0.35 -0.39 -5.09
CA TRP A 135 -0.90 0.13 -4.54
C TRP A 135 -1.28 1.47 -5.15
N ILE A 136 -0.32 2.37 -5.33
CA ILE A 136 -0.55 3.65 -6.00
C ILE A 136 -0.95 3.45 -7.46
N MET A 137 -0.26 2.57 -8.20
CA MET A 137 -0.58 2.25 -9.58
C MET A 137 -1.98 1.62 -9.72
N HIS A 138 -2.35 0.71 -8.82
CA HIS A 138 -3.67 0.09 -8.83
C HIS A 138 -4.79 1.09 -8.47
N ALA A 139 -4.65 1.82 -7.36
CA ALA A 139 -5.74 2.60 -6.78
C ALA A 139 -5.88 4.00 -7.39
N LEU A 140 -4.76 4.63 -7.76
CA LEU A 140 -4.72 6.05 -8.11
C LEU A 140 -4.28 6.31 -9.55
N SER A 141 -3.66 5.37 -10.27
CA SER A 141 -3.31 5.61 -11.68
C SER A 141 -4.50 5.40 -12.60
N MET A 142 -4.52 6.18 -13.68
CA MET A 142 -5.56 6.08 -14.71
C MET A 142 -5.31 4.84 -15.59
N GLY A 143 -6.38 4.28 -16.15
CA GLY A 143 -6.39 3.14 -17.05
C GLY A 143 -6.50 1.80 -16.35
N HIS A 144 -6.44 1.78 -15.01
CA HIS A 144 -6.39 0.57 -14.19
C HIS A 144 -7.70 0.25 -13.45
N GLY A 145 -8.73 1.09 -13.57
CA GLY A 145 -10.07 0.80 -13.08
C GLY A 145 -10.49 1.69 -11.90
N PRO A 146 -9.91 1.51 -10.69
CA PRO A 146 -10.39 2.18 -9.49
C PRO A 146 -10.47 3.70 -9.61
N CYS A 147 -9.46 4.36 -10.18
CA CYS A 147 -9.48 5.81 -10.32
C CYS A 147 -10.62 6.29 -11.23
N GLU A 148 -10.92 5.57 -12.33
CA GLU A 148 -12.09 5.88 -13.16
C GLU A 148 -13.40 5.59 -12.43
N ALA A 149 -13.48 4.46 -11.71
CA ALA A 149 -14.66 4.08 -10.95
C ALA A 149 -15.08 5.18 -9.96
N TRP A 150 -14.10 5.77 -9.26
CA TRP A 150 -14.30 6.89 -8.34
C TRP A 150 -14.75 8.18 -9.03
N ASN A 151 -14.28 8.43 -10.26
CA ASN A 151 -14.75 9.58 -11.04
C ASN A 151 -16.22 9.45 -11.46
N TYR A 152 -16.77 8.23 -11.48
CA TYR A 152 -18.16 7.91 -11.79
C TYR A 152 -18.98 7.54 -10.54
N LEU A 153 -18.58 7.99 -9.35
CA LEU A 153 -19.26 7.69 -8.08
C LEU A 153 -20.75 8.13 -8.09
N ASP A 154 -21.10 9.21 -8.79
CA ASP A 154 -22.51 9.66 -8.92
C ASP A 154 -23.40 8.55 -9.49
N TYR A 155 -22.93 7.81 -10.51
CA TYR A 155 -23.64 6.68 -11.07
C TYR A 155 -23.93 5.64 -9.98
N SER A 156 -22.89 5.18 -9.28
CA SER A 156 -23.06 4.16 -8.23
C SER A 156 -24.02 4.59 -7.13
N VAL A 157 -23.97 5.87 -6.71
CA VAL A 157 -24.86 6.40 -5.67
C VAL A 157 -26.31 6.47 -6.15
N ARG A 158 -26.55 6.75 -7.43
CA ARG A 158 -27.91 6.86 -7.99
C ARG A 158 -28.54 5.52 -8.33
N THR A 159 -27.74 4.53 -8.74
CA THR A 159 -28.24 3.25 -9.27
C THR A 159 -28.03 2.08 -8.32
N ALA A 160 -27.15 2.24 -7.32
CA ALA A 160 -26.61 1.14 -6.51
C ALA A 160 -25.80 0.10 -7.31
N GLU A 161 -25.40 0.43 -8.54
CA GLU A 161 -24.61 -0.44 -9.40
C GLU A 161 -23.12 -0.05 -9.40
N ALA A 162 -22.23 -0.98 -9.71
CA ALA A 162 -20.80 -0.68 -9.80
C ALA A 162 -20.48 0.22 -11.01
N SER A 163 -19.86 1.37 -10.78
CA SER A 163 -19.55 2.36 -11.83
C SER A 163 -18.61 1.86 -12.92
N LEU A 164 -17.79 0.84 -12.68
CA LEU A 164 -16.93 0.27 -13.73
C LEU A 164 -17.70 -0.33 -14.89
N GLN A 165 -18.89 -0.87 -14.61
CA GLN A 165 -19.78 -1.38 -15.65
C GLN A 165 -20.20 -0.25 -16.61
N GLU A 166 -20.43 0.95 -16.09
CA GLU A 166 -20.75 2.14 -16.89
C GLU A 166 -19.52 2.66 -17.65
N VAL A 167 -18.35 2.68 -16.99
CA VAL A 167 -17.11 3.21 -17.60
C VAL A 167 -16.57 2.34 -18.73
N TYR A 168 -16.53 1.02 -18.51
CA TYR A 168 -15.86 0.07 -19.41
C TYR A 168 -16.81 -0.92 -20.09
N GLY A 169 -18.07 -1.03 -19.64
CA GLY A 169 -19.00 -2.05 -20.11
C GLY A 169 -18.81 -3.43 -19.48
N PHE A 170 -17.95 -3.55 -18.46
CA PHE A 170 -17.67 -4.78 -17.73
C PHE A 170 -17.11 -4.49 -16.32
N ASP A 171 -17.10 -5.50 -15.45
CA ASP A 171 -16.62 -5.38 -14.07
C ASP A 171 -15.08 -5.32 -13.94
N ILE A 172 -14.61 -5.09 -12.71
CA ILE A 172 -13.16 -5.00 -12.42
C ILE A 172 -12.41 -6.30 -12.73
N TRP A 173 -13.06 -7.45 -12.55
CA TRP A 173 -12.44 -8.75 -12.77
C TRP A 173 -12.21 -9.03 -14.26
N GLU A 174 -13.19 -8.66 -15.09
CA GLU A 174 -13.07 -8.70 -16.54
C GLU A 174 -12.03 -7.69 -17.05
N LEU A 175 -11.90 -6.52 -16.40
CA LEU A 175 -10.80 -5.59 -16.69
C LEU A 175 -9.44 -6.25 -16.49
N PHE A 176 -9.24 -6.94 -15.36
CA PHE A 176 -7.98 -7.63 -15.07
C PHE A 176 -7.71 -8.78 -16.06
N ARG A 177 -8.74 -9.53 -16.47
CA ARG A 177 -8.60 -10.53 -17.54
C ARG A 177 -8.19 -9.91 -18.88
N ARG A 178 -8.71 -8.72 -19.21
CA ARG A 178 -8.42 -8.03 -20.48
C ARG A 178 -7.10 -7.24 -20.47
N LYS A 179 -6.67 -6.75 -19.31
CA LYS A 179 -5.47 -5.91 -19.16
C LYS A 179 -4.47 -6.56 -18.20
N PRO A 180 -3.52 -7.37 -18.71
CA PRO A 180 -2.51 -8.04 -17.88
C PRO A 180 -1.72 -7.11 -16.96
N GLU A 181 -1.42 -5.88 -17.40
CA GLU A 181 -0.74 -4.88 -16.57
C GLU A 181 -1.59 -4.45 -15.35
N SER A 182 -2.90 -4.29 -15.54
CA SER A 182 -3.80 -3.92 -14.42
C SER A 182 -3.95 -5.08 -13.44
N ASN A 183 -4.02 -6.31 -13.94
CA ASN A 183 -3.99 -7.52 -13.12
C ASN A 183 -2.68 -7.64 -12.32
N MET A 184 -1.54 -7.33 -12.95
CA MET A 184 -0.24 -7.33 -12.27
C MET A 184 -0.21 -6.32 -11.12
N TYR A 185 -0.59 -5.05 -11.36
CA TYR A 185 -0.60 -4.05 -10.28
C TYR A 185 -1.57 -4.42 -9.15
N PHE A 186 -2.75 -4.97 -9.47
CA PHE A 186 -3.68 -5.46 -8.46
C PHE A 186 -3.07 -6.57 -7.60
N ASN A 187 -2.52 -7.62 -8.22
CA ASN A 187 -1.92 -8.74 -7.49
C ASN A 187 -0.71 -8.31 -6.66
N ASP A 188 0.13 -7.41 -7.19
CA ASP A 188 1.28 -6.87 -6.49
C ASP A 188 0.87 -5.95 -5.32
N ALA A 189 -0.20 -5.15 -5.49
CA ALA A 189 -0.79 -4.35 -4.44
C ALA A 189 -1.35 -5.24 -3.31
N MET A 190 -2.08 -6.30 -3.68
CA MET A 190 -2.57 -7.29 -2.72
C MET A 190 -1.42 -7.98 -1.99
N ARG A 191 -0.33 -8.34 -2.67
CA ARG A 191 0.88 -8.88 -2.03
C ARG A 191 1.42 -7.92 -0.96
N ALA A 192 1.61 -6.65 -1.32
CA ALA A 192 2.16 -5.64 -0.42
C ALA A 192 1.27 -5.42 0.81
N ALA A 193 -0.05 -5.33 0.62
CA ALA A 193 -1.02 -5.20 1.71
C ALA A 193 -1.03 -6.45 2.62
N THR A 194 -0.95 -7.63 2.02
CA THR A 194 -0.88 -8.91 2.76
C THR A 194 0.35 -8.94 3.65
N GLN A 195 1.55 -8.70 3.10
CA GLN A 195 2.81 -8.73 3.84
C GLN A 195 2.84 -7.79 5.05
N ALA A 196 2.11 -6.67 5.00
CA ALA A 196 1.99 -5.74 6.12
C ALA A 196 1.19 -6.31 7.30
N MET A 197 0.26 -7.24 7.05
CA MET A 197 -0.63 -7.83 8.06
C MET A 197 -0.33 -9.28 8.41
N THR A 198 0.42 -9.99 7.54
CA THR A 198 0.61 -11.43 7.63
C THR A 198 1.06 -11.90 9.01
N SER A 199 2.02 -11.21 9.64
CA SER A 199 2.48 -11.58 10.97
C SER A 199 1.36 -11.52 12.01
N ALA A 200 0.47 -10.53 11.94
CA ALA A 200 -0.67 -10.40 12.85
C ALA A 200 -1.68 -11.54 12.65
N VAL A 201 -1.97 -11.92 11.40
CA VAL A 201 -2.87 -13.04 11.09
C VAL A 201 -2.27 -14.37 11.54
N THR A 202 -0.98 -14.59 11.26
CA THR A 202 -0.29 -15.83 11.62
C THR A 202 -0.24 -16.06 13.12
N VAL A 203 -0.09 -15.02 13.95
CA VAL A 203 -0.06 -15.17 15.42
C VAL A 203 -1.43 -15.09 16.08
N ALA A 204 -2.46 -14.62 15.37
CA ALA A 204 -3.81 -14.45 15.93
C ALA A 204 -4.55 -15.78 16.12
N TYR A 205 -4.11 -16.85 15.46
CA TYR A 205 -4.76 -18.14 15.50
C TYR A 205 -3.74 -19.26 15.67
N ASP A 206 -4.11 -20.33 16.37
CA ASP A 206 -3.31 -21.56 16.42
C ASP A 206 -3.58 -22.40 15.18
N TRP A 207 -2.79 -22.17 14.14
CA TRP A 207 -2.89 -22.87 12.86
C TRP A 207 -2.39 -24.31 12.91
N SER A 208 -1.56 -24.66 13.91
CA SER A 208 -0.96 -26.00 14.03
C SER A 208 -1.97 -27.12 14.27
N ARG A 209 -3.19 -26.75 14.67
CA ARG A 209 -4.31 -27.68 14.88
C ARG A 209 -4.95 -28.22 13.60
N PHE A 210 -4.65 -27.60 12.45
CA PHE A 210 -5.18 -27.99 11.15
C PHE A 210 -4.07 -28.69 10.36
N ALA A 211 -4.34 -29.90 9.87
CA ALA A 211 -3.38 -30.63 9.05
C ALA A 211 -3.38 -30.08 7.61
N VAL A 212 -4.54 -29.73 7.07
CA VAL A 212 -4.71 -29.17 5.72
C VAL A 212 -5.44 -27.84 5.80
N ILE A 213 -4.83 -26.79 5.23
CA ILE A 213 -5.39 -25.42 5.21
C ILE A 213 -5.60 -24.98 3.76
N ALA A 214 -6.84 -24.69 3.38
CA ALA A 214 -7.18 -24.15 2.06
C ALA A 214 -7.29 -22.62 2.09
N ASP A 215 -6.58 -21.93 1.22
CA ASP A 215 -6.69 -20.47 0.99
C ASP A 215 -7.53 -20.24 -0.27
N ILE A 216 -8.81 -19.88 -0.08
CA ILE A 216 -9.80 -19.71 -1.14
C ILE A 216 -9.77 -18.26 -1.61
N GLY A 217 -9.53 -18.02 -2.89
CA GLY A 217 -9.22 -16.68 -3.40
C GLY A 217 -7.89 -16.17 -2.84
N GLY A 218 -6.94 -17.09 -2.62
CA GLY A 218 -5.66 -16.80 -1.95
C GLY A 218 -4.70 -15.94 -2.79
N GLY A 219 -5.08 -15.63 -4.03
CA GLY A 219 -4.27 -14.93 -5.00
C GLY A 219 -2.97 -15.67 -5.25
N ILE A 220 -1.88 -15.03 -4.88
CA ILE A 220 -0.51 -15.53 -5.06
C ILE A 220 0.01 -16.33 -3.85
N GLY A 221 -0.84 -16.61 -2.85
CA GLY A 221 -0.53 -17.48 -1.70
C GLY A 221 0.37 -16.91 -0.61
N THR A 222 0.59 -15.59 -0.58
CA THR A 222 1.51 -14.97 0.42
C THR A 222 1.09 -15.24 1.87
N GLN A 223 -0.21 -15.23 2.17
CA GLN A 223 -0.69 -15.51 3.52
C GLN A 223 -0.54 -16.98 3.89
N LEU A 224 -0.91 -17.89 2.97
CA LEU A 224 -0.78 -19.33 3.17
C LEU A 224 0.68 -19.74 3.44
N VAL A 225 1.63 -19.24 2.66
CA VAL A 225 3.06 -19.51 2.85
C VAL A 225 3.49 -19.17 4.28
N SER A 226 3.18 -17.97 4.76
CA SER A 226 3.57 -17.56 6.12
C SER A 226 2.82 -18.30 7.23
N ILE A 227 1.61 -18.80 6.97
CA ILE A 227 0.92 -19.69 7.92
C ILE A 227 1.67 -21.03 8.01
N LEU A 228 2.07 -21.60 6.87
CA LEU A 228 2.80 -22.88 6.82
C LEU A 228 4.24 -22.77 7.34
N GLU A 229 4.89 -21.60 7.24
CA GLU A 229 6.16 -21.33 7.92
C GLU A 229 6.03 -21.39 9.45
N ALA A 230 4.91 -20.92 10.00
CA ALA A 230 4.62 -20.97 11.44
C ALA A 230 4.01 -22.31 11.90
N SER A 231 3.51 -23.14 10.97
CA SER A 231 2.89 -24.44 11.24
C SER A 231 3.56 -25.55 10.42
N PRO A 232 4.74 -26.05 10.85
CA PRO A 232 5.54 -26.98 10.06
C PRO A 232 4.85 -28.32 9.75
N SER A 233 3.89 -28.73 10.57
CA SER A 233 3.13 -29.98 10.42
C SER A 233 1.96 -29.88 9.44
N SER A 234 1.61 -28.68 8.98
CA SER A 234 0.48 -28.45 8.09
C SER A 234 0.89 -28.46 6.61
N THR A 235 -0.02 -28.84 5.74
CA THR A 235 0.03 -28.63 4.28
C THR A 235 -1.01 -27.62 3.84
N GLY A 236 -0.85 -27.09 2.63
CA GLY A 236 -1.71 -26.04 2.10
C GLY A 236 -2.35 -26.37 0.76
N ILE A 237 -3.55 -25.86 0.52
CA ILE A 237 -4.18 -25.79 -0.79
C ILE A 237 -4.33 -24.32 -1.15
N LEU A 238 -3.70 -23.87 -2.24
CA LEU A 238 -3.90 -22.53 -2.78
C LEU A 238 -4.92 -22.61 -3.91
N PHE A 239 -6.09 -21.95 -3.73
CA PHE A 239 -7.17 -21.97 -4.70
C PHE A 239 -7.47 -20.58 -5.26
N ASP A 240 -7.33 -20.41 -6.58
CA ASP A 240 -7.70 -19.17 -7.29
C ASP A 240 -7.93 -19.43 -8.80
N GLN A 241 -8.21 -18.39 -9.58
CA GLN A 241 -8.32 -18.48 -11.03
C GLN A 241 -6.95 -18.81 -11.67
N ALA A 242 -6.97 -19.58 -12.76
CA ALA A 242 -5.76 -20.07 -13.43
C ALA A 242 -4.75 -18.97 -13.82
N HIS A 243 -5.22 -17.77 -14.13
CA HIS A 243 -4.38 -16.63 -14.51
C HIS A 243 -3.74 -15.89 -13.32
N VAL A 244 -4.11 -16.25 -12.09
CA VAL A 244 -3.61 -15.64 -10.84
C VAL A 244 -2.56 -16.54 -10.18
N VAL A 245 -2.81 -17.85 -10.09
CA VAL A 245 -1.95 -18.83 -9.41
C VAL A 245 -0.84 -19.42 -10.29
N SER A 246 -0.47 -18.78 -11.40
CA SER A 246 0.55 -19.27 -12.33
C SER A 246 2.00 -19.12 -11.82
N ILE A 247 2.24 -19.32 -10.52
CA ILE A 247 3.54 -19.11 -9.87
C ILE A 247 4.27 -20.46 -9.73
N PRO A 248 5.60 -20.53 -9.99
CA PRO A 248 6.40 -21.71 -9.66
C PRO A 248 6.24 -22.08 -8.18
N ALA A 249 6.13 -23.37 -7.86
CA ALA A 249 5.84 -23.88 -6.52
C ALA A 249 6.66 -23.17 -5.42
N ILE A 250 5.97 -22.36 -4.61
CA ILE A 250 6.56 -21.50 -3.59
C ILE A 250 7.01 -22.31 -2.36
N ASP A 251 6.33 -23.44 -2.12
CA ASP A 251 6.60 -24.39 -1.04
C ASP A 251 6.13 -25.78 -1.52
N ALA A 252 6.92 -26.83 -1.29
CA ALA A 252 6.57 -28.20 -1.68
C ALA A 252 5.34 -28.74 -0.94
N ARG A 253 4.90 -28.08 0.13
CA ARG A 253 3.71 -28.41 0.93
C ARG A 253 2.43 -27.77 0.40
N ILE A 254 2.51 -26.95 -0.65
CA ILE A 254 1.34 -26.27 -1.23
C ILE A 254 0.93 -26.98 -2.53
N GLU A 255 -0.29 -27.51 -2.52
CA GLU A 255 -0.99 -27.91 -3.74
C GLU A 255 -1.69 -26.68 -4.34
N VAL A 256 -1.50 -26.43 -5.64
CA VAL A 256 -2.14 -25.32 -6.34
C VAL A 256 -3.30 -25.86 -7.16
N ILE A 257 -4.53 -25.44 -6.83
CA ILE A 257 -5.75 -25.83 -7.53
C ILE A 257 -6.33 -24.59 -8.19
N ASN A 258 -6.56 -24.66 -9.50
CA ASN A 258 -7.25 -23.58 -10.20
C ASN A 258 -8.74 -23.86 -10.27
N GLY A 259 -9.56 -22.82 -10.12
CA GLY A 259 -11.00 -22.97 -10.20
C GLY A 259 -11.79 -21.68 -10.03
N ASP A 260 -13.08 -21.86 -9.81
CA ASP A 260 -14.06 -20.82 -9.58
C ASP A 260 -14.85 -21.19 -8.32
N PHE A 261 -14.65 -20.43 -7.23
CA PHE A 261 -15.28 -20.72 -5.94
C PHE A 261 -16.80 -20.57 -5.98
N PHE A 262 -17.39 -19.96 -7.02
CA PHE A 262 -18.84 -19.95 -7.20
C PHE A 262 -19.38 -21.28 -7.75
N LYS A 263 -18.49 -22.17 -8.23
CA LYS A 263 -18.85 -23.50 -8.73
C LYS A 263 -18.53 -24.59 -7.72
N ALA A 264 -17.30 -24.57 -7.22
CA ALA A 264 -16.83 -25.53 -6.21
C ALA A 264 -15.53 -25.01 -5.57
N VAL A 265 -15.33 -25.39 -4.32
CA VAL A 265 -14.05 -25.26 -3.61
C VAL A 265 -13.43 -26.65 -3.40
N PRO A 266 -12.10 -26.76 -3.21
CA PRO A 266 -11.46 -28.05 -2.93
C PRO A 266 -12.02 -28.67 -1.65
N GLU A 267 -12.28 -29.98 -1.66
CA GLU A 267 -12.72 -30.70 -0.47
C GLU A 267 -11.53 -31.19 0.38
N GLY A 268 -11.80 -31.59 1.63
CA GLY A 268 -10.83 -32.30 2.46
C GLY A 268 -9.84 -31.42 3.25
N ALA A 269 -9.99 -30.10 3.22
CA ALA A 269 -9.26 -29.21 4.14
C ALA A 269 -9.92 -29.14 5.52
N ASP A 270 -9.11 -29.01 6.57
CA ASP A 270 -9.59 -28.84 7.95
C ASP A 270 -9.97 -27.39 8.26
N ALA A 271 -9.40 -26.44 7.51
CA ALA A 271 -9.67 -25.01 7.61
C ALA A 271 -9.71 -24.35 6.23
N TYR A 272 -10.68 -23.44 6.04
CA TYR A 272 -10.82 -22.61 4.85
C TYR A 272 -10.60 -21.15 5.22
N LEU A 273 -9.58 -20.54 4.62
CA LEU A 273 -9.21 -19.15 4.78
C LEU A 273 -9.81 -18.34 3.62
N LEU A 274 -10.52 -17.26 3.98
CA LEU A 274 -11.05 -16.26 3.04
C LEU A 274 -10.50 -14.89 3.47
N ARG A 275 -9.43 -14.42 2.82
CA ARG A 275 -8.78 -13.15 3.16
C ARG A 275 -8.96 -12.13 2.04
N PHE A 276 -9.62 -11.02 2.34
CA PHE A 276 -9.99 -9.99 1.35
C PHE A 276 -10.75 -10.56 0.15
N VAL A 277 -11.63 -11.54 0.41
CA VAL A 277 -12.50 -12.13 -0.62
C VAL A 277 -13.92 -11.59 -0.48
N LEU A 278 -14.57 -11.82 0.67
CA LEU A 278 -16.00 -11.53 0.85
C LEU A 278 -16.37 -10.06 0.60
N HIS A 279 -15.47 -9.10 0.86
CA HIS A 279 -15.73 -7.67 0.65
C HIS A 279 -15.88 -7.26 -0.83
N ASP A 280 -15.45 -8.12 -1.76
CA ASP A 280 -15.53 -7.86 -3.19
C ASP A 280 -16.91 -8.17 -3.78
N TRP A 281 -17.78 -8.79 -2.97
CA TRP A 281 -19.01 -9.43 -3.43
C TRP A 281 -20.21 -8.88 -2.66
N ASP A 282 -21.34 -8.76 -3.35
CA ASP A 282 -22.62 -8.51 -2.68
C ASP A 282 -23.00 -9.69 -1.77
N ASP A 283 -23.97 -9.46 -0.88
CA ASP A 283 -24.40 -10.44 0.12
C ASP A 283 -24.78 -11.79 -0.49
N SER A 284 -25.42 -11.81 -1.66
CA SER A 284 -25.86 -13.04 -2.30
C SER A 284 -24.69 -13.88 -2.79
N LYS A 285 -23.69 -13.23 -3.38
CA LYS A 285 -22.45 -13.86 -3.84
C LYS A 285 -21.55 -14.24 -2.67
N ALA A 286 -21.46 -13.42 -1.63
CA ALA A 286 -20.72 -13.74 -0.42
C ALA A 286 -21.30 -14.98 0.28
N LEU A 287 -22.63 -15.09 0.37
CA LEU A 287 -23.29 -16.29 0.88
C LEU A 287 -23.03 -17.51 0.00
N ALA A 288 -23.02 -17.37 -1.32
CA ALA A 288 -22.69 -18.46 -2.23
C ALA A 288 -21.25 -18.97 -2.06
N ILE A 289 -20.29 -18.10 -1.71
CA ILE A 289 -18.90 -18.49 -1.40
C ILE A 289 -18.81 -19.24 -0.06
N LEU A 290 -19.68 -18.92 0.89
CA LEU A 290 -19.69 -19.50 2.24
C LEU A 290 -20.46 -20.82 2.36
N ALA A 291 -21.35 -21.12 1.40
CA ALA A 291 -22.22 -22.28 1.39
C ALA A 291 -21.48 -23.56 0.98
#